data_AF-A0A6L9LCV6-F1
#
_entry.id   AF-A0A6L9LCV6-F1
#
_cell.length_a   1.000
_cell.length_b   1.000
_cell.length_c   1.000
_cell.angle_alpha   90.00
_cell.angle_beta   90.00
_cell.angle_gamma   90.00
#
_symmetry.space_group_name_H-M   'P 1'
#
loop_
_entity.id
_entity.type
_entity.pdbx_description
1 polymer ?
#
loop_
_entity_poly.entity_id
_entity_poly.type
_entity_poly.pdbx_seq_one_letter_code
_entity_poly.pdbx_strand_id
1 'polypeptide(L)'
;MKSETSQPYSSLDTEFRDAIIPGKFVRIEYLTDLNEFIKADVTLKQYVQENGTEWLELATGDVVPLNRVVSISGKLSPRYPGYANYSCDC
;
A
#
# COMPACT_ATOMS: atom_id res chain seq x y z
N MET A 1 27.82 23.03 -2.69
CA MET A 1 26.72 22.50 -1.86
C MET A 1 25.47 22.51 -2.73
N LYS A 2 25.02 21.35 -3.23
CA LYS A 2 23.74 21.25 -3.96
C LYS A 2 22.69 20.80 -2.98
N SER A 3 21.69 21.66 -2.82
CA SER A 3 20.53 21.53 -1.95
C SER A 3 19.73 20.28 -2.33
N GLU A 4 19.42 19.44 -1.34
CA GLU A 4 18.44 18.36 -1.45
C GLU A 4 17.04 18.95 -1.64
N THR A 5 16.47 18.76 -2.81
CA THR A 5 15.09 19.13 -3.11
C THR A 5 14.17 18.11 -2.46
N SER A 6 13.69 18.39 -1.25
CA SER A 6 12.56 17.70 -0.63
C SER A 6 11.29 17.97 -1.45
N GLN A 7 10.94 17.04 -2.36
CA GLN A 7 9.68 17.09 -3.09
C GLN A 7 8.52 17.04 -2.09
N PRO A 8 7.47 17.87 -2.24
CA PRO A 8 6.31 17.79 -1.37
C PRO A 8 5.64 16.44 -1.61
N TYR A 9 5.65 15.58 -0.58
CA TYR A 9 4.83 14.39 -0.56
C TYR A 9 3.36 14.80 -0.84
N SER A 10 2.74 14.19 -1.85
CA SER A 10 1.32 14.41 -2.14
C SER A 10 0.50 14.00 -0.92
N SER A 11 -0.58 14.72 -0.61
CA SER A 11 -1.45 14.39 0.53
C SER A 11 -1.96 12.95 0.49
N LEU A 12 -2.16 12.38 -0.71
CA LEU A 12 -2.53 10.98 -0.92
C LEU A 12 -1.45 9.99 -0.47
N ASP A 13 -0.17 10.33 -0.63
CA ASP A 13 0.92 9.47 -0.17
C ASP A 13 0.94 9.43 1.36
N THR A 14 0.83 10.60 2.00
CA THR A 14 0.72 10.69 3.46
C THR A 14 -0.46 9.88 3.99
N GLU A 15 -1.65 10.05 3.43
CA GLU A 15 -2.84 9.28 3.85
C GLU A 15 -2.69 7.76 3.65
N PHE A 16 -2.04 7.34 2.57
CA PHE A 16 -1.76 5.93 2.30
C PHE A 16 -0.76 5.36 3.31
N ARG A 17 0.34 6.08 3.56
CA ARG A 17 1.38 5.65 4.51
C ARG A 17 0.89 5.63 5.95
N ASP A 18 0.06 6.60 6.34
CA ASP A 18 -0.55 6.64 7.67
C ASP A 18 -1.50 5.46 7.92
N ALA A 19 -2.02 4.82 6.86
CA ALA A 19 -2.84 3.61 6.97
C ALA A 19 -2.02 2.34 7.27
N ILE A 20 -0.70 2.38 7.14
CA ILE A 20 0.20 1.25 7.39
C ILE A 20 0.46 1.16 8.90
N ILE A 21 -0.44 0.50 9.62
CA ILE A 21 -0.35 0.34 11.08
C ILE A 21 -0.15 -1.14 11.43
N PRO A 22 1.06 -1.56 11.86
CA PRO A 22 1.32 -2.91 12.33
C PRO A 22 0.37 -3.35 13.45
N GLY A 23 -0.04 -4.61 13.43
CA GLY A 23 -0.98 -5.23 14.36
C GLY A 23 -2.46 -4.93 14.09
N LYS A 24 -2.79 -4.09 13.10
CA LYS A 24 -4.19 -3.81 12.74
C LYS A 24 -4.74 -4.79 11.71
N PHE A 25 -5.98 -5.19 11.92
CA PHE A 25 -6.79 -5.90 10.94
C PHE A 25 -7.34 -4.87 9.93
N VAL A 26 -6.98 -5.02 8.66
CA VAL A 26 -7.27 -4.08 7.60
C VAL A 26 -7.77 -4.82 6.35
N ARG A 27 -8.59 -4.14 5.55
CA ARG A 27 -8.79 -4.53 4.15
C ARG A 27 -7.57 -4.06 3.36
N ILE A 28 -6.82 -4.97 2.77
CA ILE A 28 -5.78 -4.66 1.79
C ILE A 28 -6.24 -5.05 0.38
N GLU A 29 -5.96 -4.18 -0.57
CA GLU A 29 -6.15 -4.45 -2.01
C GLU A 29 -4.79 -4.35 -2.69
N TYR A 30 -4.39 -5.37 -3.44
CA TYR A 30 -3.08 -5.42 -4.09
C TYR A 30 -3.10 -6.23 -5.38
N LEU A 31 -2.10 -6.02 -6.23
CA LEU A 31 -1.87 -6.81 -7.44
C LEU A 31 -0.84 -7.92 -7.19
N THR A 32 -1.12 -9.13 -7.65
CA THR A 32 -0.12 -10.20 -7.70
C THR A 32 0.94 -9.92 -8.77
N ASP A 33 2.00 -10.73 -8.81
CA ASP A 33 2.96 -10.72 -9.92
C ASP A 33 2.33 -11.04 -11.29
N LEU A 34 1.21 -11.76 -11.30
CA LEU A 34 0.40 -12.04 -12.49
C LEU A 34 -0.60 -10.92 -12.83
N ASN A 35 -0.57 -9.79 -12.11
CA ASN A 35 -1.52 -8.68 -12.21
C ASN A 35 -2.98 -9.05 -11.86
N GLU A 36 -3.17 -10.06 -11.02
CA GLU A 36 -4.49 -10.36 -10.47
C GLU A 36 -4.80 -9.41 -9.31
N PHE A 37 -6.01 -8.86 -9.28
CA PHE A 37 -6.44 -7.95 -8.22
C PHE A 37 -7.05 -8.71 -7.05
N ILE A 38 -6.36 -8.68 -5.91
CA ILE A 38 -6.75 -9.38 -4.70
C ILE A 38 -7.29 -8.39 -3.68
N LYS A 39 -8.39 -8.77 -3.02
CA LYS A 39 -8.93 -8.10 -1.84
C LYS A 39 -8.87 -9.07 -0.67
N ALA A 40 -8.18 -8.69 0.40
CA ALA A 40 -8.03 -9.53 1.57
C ALA A 40 -8.26 -8.72 2.84
N ASP A 41 -8.99 -9.31 3.79
CA ASP A 41 -9.10 -8.80 5.16
C ASP A 41 -8.07 -9.55 6.01
N VAL A 42 -7.03 -8.84 6.46
CA VAL A 42 -5.85 -9.46 7.07
C VAL A 42 -5.21 -8.54 8.11
N THR A 43 -4.52 -9.13 9.08
CA THR A 43 -3.69 -8.35 10.01
C THR A 43 -2.37 -7.98 9.35
N LEU A 44 -2.04 -6.69 9.33
CA LEU A 44 -0.73 -6.20 8.90
C LEU A 44 0.28 -6.54 9.99
N LYS A 45 1.22 -7.44 9.72
CA LYS A 45 2.20 -7.89 10.71
C LYS A 45 3.29 -6.85 10.91
N GLN A 46 3.93 -6.42 9.82
CA GLN A 46 4.92 -5.36 9.85
C GLN A 46 5.10 -4.70 8.48
N TYR A 47 5.63 -3.48 8.51
CA TYR A 47 6.15 -2.78 7.34
C TYR A 47 7.67 -2.86 7.37
N VAL A 48 8.27 -3.23 6.24
CA VAL A 48 9.71 -3.40 6.12
C VAL A 48 10.23 -2.55 4.96
N GLN A 49 11.35 -1.90 5.20
CA GLN A 49 12.08 -1.11 4.21
C GLN A 49 13.56 -1.47 4.27
N GLU A 50 14.04 -2.20 3.27
CA GLU A 50 15.45 -2.59 3.15
C GLU A 50 15.94 -2.40 1.72
N ASN A 51 17.18 -1.91 1.56
CA ASN A 51 17.83 -1.74 0.25
C ASN A 51 16.99 -0.97 -0.78
N GLY A 52 16.19 0.00 -0.33
CA GLY A 52 15.30 0.79 -1.19
C GLY A 52 14.05 0.04 -1.68
N THR A 53 13.80 -1.16 -1.17
CA THR A 53 12.57 -1.92 -1.41
C THR A 53 11.69 -1.86 -0.17
N GLU A 54 10.40 -1.60 -0.38
CA GLU A 54 9.39 -1.50 0.66
C GLU A 54 8.39 -2.65 0.49
N TRP A 55 8.06 -3.35 1.58
CA TRP A 55 7.05 -4.42 1.57
C TRP A 55 6.26 -4.50 2.88
N LEU A 56 5.10 -5.12 2.79
CA LEU A 56 4.24 -5.47 3.92
C LEU A 56 4.30 -6.97 4.17
N GLU A 57 4.55 -7.34 5.42
CA GLU A 57 4.29 -8.69 5.87
C GLU A 57 2.89 -8.78 6.42
N LEU A 58 2.15 -9.79 5.98
CA LEU A 58 0.81 -10.10 6.46
C LEU A 58 0.90 -11.18 7.54
N ALA A 59 -0.08 -11.22 8.46
CA ALA A 59 -0.12 -12.23 9.51
C ALA A 59 -0.32 -13.66 8.97
N THR A 60 -0.75 -13.81 7.72
CA THR A 60 -0.79 -15.09 7.00
C THR A 60 0.60 -15.64 6.68
N GLY A 61 1.64 -14.80 6.75
CA GLY A 61 2.99 -15.12 6.28
C GLY A 61 3.29 -14.58 4.88
N ASP A 62 2.29 -14.04 4.18
CA ASP A 62 2.47 -13.47 2.86
C ASP A 62 3.27 -12.16 2.90
N VAL A 63 4.03 -11.92 1.84
CA VAL A 63 4.81 -10.68 1.65
C VAL A 63 4.33 -9.96 0.40
N VAL A 64 3.87 -8.73 0.58
CA VAL A 64 3.32 -7.91 -0.52
C VAL A 64 4.22 -6.69 -0.72
N PRO A 65 4.89 -6.56 -1.89
CA PRO A 65 5.64 -5.36 -2.23
C PRO A 65 4.75 -4.11 -2.17
N LEU A 66 5.21 -3.04 -1.50
CA LEU A 66 4.40 -1.84 -1.29
C LEU A 66 4.00 -1.18 -2.61
N ASN A 67 4.86 -1.29 -3.63
CA ASN A 67 4.58 -0.80 -4.97
C ASN A 67 3.45 -1.53 -5.70
N ARG A 68 3.00 -2.68 -5.19
CA ARG A 68 1.85 -3.47 -5.68
C ARG A 68 0.58 -3.29 -4.85
N VAL A 69 0.68 -2.61 -3.71
CA VAL A 69 -0.47 -2.31 -2.86
C VAL A 69 -1.26 -1.17 -3.50
N VAL A 70 -2.52 -1.46 -3.78
CA VAL A 70 -3.48 -0.52 -4.38
C VAL A 70 -4.15 0.31 -3.28
N SER A 71 -4.62 -0.33 -2.21
CA SER A 71 -5.22 0.39 -1.08
C SER A 71 -5.05 -0.35 0.25
N ILE A 72 -5.10 0.42 1.35
CA ILE A 72 -5.16 -0.09 2.72
C ILE A 72 -6.30 0.61 3.44
N SER A 73 -7.31 -0.14 3.88
CA SER A 73 -8.53 0.39 4.50
C SER A 73 -9.19 1.51 3.68
N GLY A 74 -9.16 1.40 2.35
CA GLY A 74 -9.71 2.39 1.42
C GLY A 74 -8.82 3.62 1.19
N LYS A 75 -7.66 3.72 1.85
CA LYS A 75 -6.65 4.73 1.52
C LYS A 75 -5.85 4.27 0.31
N LEU A 76 -6.00 5.01 -0.79
CA LEU A 76 -5.46 4.66 -2.08
C LEU A 76 -3.97 5.02 -2.18
N SER A 77 -3.18 4.09 -2.70
CA SER A 77 -1.79 4.33 -3.03
C SER A 77 -1.67 5.37 -4.16
N PRO A 78 -0.73 6.33 -4.06
CA PRO A 78 -0.50 7.33 -5.11
C PRO A 78 -0.01 6.70 -6.42
N ARG A 79 0.42 5.44 -6.41
CA ARG A 79 0.84 4.69 -7.61
C ARG A 79 -0.34 4.20 -8.46
N TYR A 80 -1.55 4.20 -7.90
CA TYR A 80 -2.75 3.68 -8.56
C TYR A 80 -3.83 4.77 -8.71
N PRO A 81 -3.52 5.95 -9.30
CA PRO A 81 -4.51 6.99 -9.48
C PRO A 81 -5.66 6.46 -10.35
N GLY A 82 -6.90 6.54 -9.84
CA GLY A 82 -8.10 6.08 -10.55
C GLY A 82 -8.67 4.72 -10.09
N TYR A 83 -7.93 3.94 -9.29
CA TYR A 83 -8.46 2.70 -8.70
C TYR A 83 -9.54 2.95 -7.63
N ALA A 84 -9.65 4.18 -7.11
CA ALA A 84 -10.75 4.59 -6.23
C ALA A 84 -12.14 4.38 -6.86
N ASN A 85 -12.23 4.38 -8.20
CA ASN A 85 -13.48 4.24 -8.94
C ASN A 85 -13.72 2.82 -9.47
N TYR A 86 -12.82 1.87 -9.19
CA TYR A 86 -12.94 0.47 -9.65
C TYR A 86 -13.75 -0.40 -8.67
N SER A 87 -14.57 0.21 -7.81
CA SER A 87 -15.73 -0.47 -7.21
C SER A 87 -16.89 -0.35 -8.20
N CYS A 88 -16.98 -1.28 -9.15
CA CYS A 88 -18.27 -1.56 -9.76
C CYS A 88 -19.18 -2.08 -8.65
N ASP A 89 -19.94 -1.18 -8.02
CA ASP A 89 -21.21 -1.52 -7.37
C ASP A 89 -22.15 -1.96 -8.51
N CYS A 90 -22.17 -3.26 -8.80
CA CYS A 90 -23.09 -3.86 -9.76
C CYS A 90 -23.90 -4.95 -9.08
#